data_AF-A0A3P6TN15-F1
#
_entry.id   AF-A0A3P6TN15-F1
#
_cell.length_a   1.000
_cell.length_b   1.000
_cell.length_c   1.000
_cell.angle_alpha   90.00
_cell.angle_beta   90.00
_cell.angle_gamma   90.00
#
_symmetry.space_group_name_H-M   'P 1'
#
loop_
_entity.id
_entity.type
_entity.pdbx_description
1 polymer ?
#
loop_
_entity_poly.entity_id
_entity_poly.type
_entity_poly.pdbx_seq_one_letter_code
_entity_poly.pdbx_strand_id
1 'polypeptide(L)'
;MKQPNNLLFSFLFNHHRYSGEKKKSNEPLALAALHNFDQLVPGNCLVPEHVEMRKLLHPEKGSLEQGRLMMWVDMFDKDLGKPPEPVDITPRAPEKWELRVIIHNTADVVLNDTSLFSNERSSDIYVRGWMKGVGFDDQKTDVHYRSLSGEGNFNWRFIFPFEYVRQEDSIVYRVKGPFDLESVEVKAPCELSLQVWDAELVKNDKFLGSNKLRLRRMPRPAKTPETCGLHQLDKECQQVSLFANKTIRGWWPLVIMDDEEEELVVQGKVEAELQLVPGVDAETAPVGKGREDPDALPAPNRPDSSFMTFLGPLNTIKYLIKYKLKWLLIKLLIAFLLILIVFLLIYTSPGWITKKIWNA
;
A
#
# COMPACT_ATOMS: atom_id res chain seq x y z
N MET A 1 -55.47 20.30 -22.18
CA MET A 1 -54.12 19.92 -22.63
C MET A 1 -53.11 20.28 -21.56
N LYS A 2 -52.57 19.28 -20.86
CA LYS A 2 -51.24 19.24 -20.24
C LYS A 2 -51.13 17.87 -19.59
N GLN A 3 -50.53 16.92 -20.31
CA GLN A 3 -50.13 15.63 -19.77
C GLN A 3 -49.14 15.92 -18.62
N PRO A 4 -49.44 15.57 -17.37
CA PRO A 4 -48.51 15.82 -16.28
C PRO A 4 -47.52 14.66 -16.21
N ASN A 5 -46.22 14.98 -16.23
CA ASN A 5 -45.10 14.37 -15.49
C ASN A 5 -44.95 12.83 -15.34
N ASN A 6 -45.78 12.00 -15.98
CA ASN A 6 -45.73 10.54 -15.87
C ASN A 6 -44.48 9.94 -16.53
N LEU A 7 -43.88 10.65 -17.49
CA LEU A 7 -42.65 10.18 -18.13
C LEU A 7 -41.47 10.18 -17.17
N LEU A 8 -41.23 11.23 -16.38
CA LEU A 8 -40.06 11.27 -15.49
C LEU A 8 -40.16 10.26 -14.35
N PHE A 9 -41.34 10.11 -13.74
CA PHE A 9 -41.59 9.09 -12.72
C PHE A 9 -41.53 7.67 -13.28
N SER A 10 -42.08 7.41 -14.48
CA SER A 10 -41.93 6.12 -15.15
C SER A 10 -40.50 5.80 -15.59
N PHE A 11 -39.64 6.81 -15.74
CA PHE A 11 -38.23 6.64 -16.12
C PHE A 11 -37.32 6.43 -14.90
N LEU A 12 -37.56 7.12 -13.79
CA LEU A 12 -36.87 6.94 -12.51
C LEU A 12 -37.26 5.64 -11.82
N PHE A 13 -38.55 5.30 -11.87
CA PHE A 13 -39.14 4.06 -11.39
C PHE A 13 -39.66 3.29 -12.59
N ASN A 14 -38.75 2.68 -13.35
CA ASN A 14 -39.10 1.91 -14.54
C ASN A 14 -40.14 0.83 -14.20
N HIS A 15 -41.38 1.03 -14.66
CA HIS A 15 -42.39 -0.01 -14.71
C HIS A 15 -41.89 -1.08 -15.67
N HIS A 16 -41.41 -2.18 -15.09
CA HIS A 16 -40.83 -3.31 -15.78
C HIS A 16 -41.83 -3.98 -16.73
N ARG A 17 -41.74 -3.68 -18.04
CA ARG A 17 -42.11 -4.67 -19.05
C ARG A 17 -40.99 -5.68 -19.17
N TYR A 18 -41.24 -6.89 -18.68
CA TYR A 18 -40.35 -8.03 -18.74
C TYR A 18 -40.16 -8.47 -20.19
N SER A 19 -38.94 -8.28 -20.69
CA SER A 19 -38.39 -8.90 -21.90
C SER A 19 -37.03 -9.45 -21.49
N GLY A 20 -36.80 -10.75 -21.70
CA GLY A 20 -35.73 -11.57 -21.12
C GLY A 20 -34.29 -11.26 -21.56
N GLU A 21 -33.93 -9.99 -21.72
CA GLU A 21 -32.56 -9.54 -21.97
C GLU A 21 -31.91 -9.05 -20.67
N LYS A 22 -30.62 -9.38 -20.46
CA LYS A 22 -29.79 -8.85 -19.36
C LYS A 22 -29.68 -7.33 -19.48
N LYS A 23 -30.61 -6.58 -18.86
CA LYS A 23 -30.58 -5.11 -18.82
C LYS A 23 -29.54 -4.60 -17.82
N LYS A 24 -28.78 -3.58 -18.25
CA LYS A 24 -27.89 -2.79 -17.38
C LYS A 24 -28.70 -2.16 -16.24
N SER A 25 -28.15 -2.15 -15.03
CA SER A 25 -28.78 -1.50 -13.88
C SER A 25 -28.97 0.00 -14.14
N ASN A 26 -30.18 0.50 -13.94
CA ASN A 26 -30.52 1.93 -14.03
C ASN A 26 -30.17 2.70 -12.74
N GLU A 27 -29.69 2.01 -11.69
CA GLU A 27 -29.38 2.62 -10.39
C GLU A 27 -28.43 3.82 -10.49
N PRO A 28 -27.33 3.82 -11.29
CA PRO A 28 -26.45 4.97 -11.38
C PRO A 28 -27.11 6.19 -12.01
N LEU A 29 -28.00 5.96 -12.98
CA LEU A 29 -28.76 7.02 -13.65
C LEU A 29 -29.85 7.58 -12.74
N ALA A 30 -30.55 6.69 -12.02
CA ALA A 30 -31.54 7.08 -11.02
C ALA A 30 -30.90 7.90 -9.90
N LEU A 31 -29.74 7.48 -9.40
CA LEU A 31 -28.98 8.21 -8.39
C LEU A 31 -28.50 9.57 -8.90
N ALA A 32 -27.96 9.64 -10.12
CA ALA A 32 -27.58 10.90 -10.74
C ALA A 32 -28.76 11.86 -10.91
N ALA A 33 -29.93 11.35 -11.30
CA ALA A 33 -31.14 12.14 -11.37
C ALA A 33 -31.65 12.58 -10.00
N LEU A 34 -31.50 11.75 -8.97
CA LEU A 34 -31.84 12.09 -7.58
C LEU A 34 -30.97 13.23 -7.05
N HIS A 35 -29.65 13.19 -7.30
CA HIS A 35 -28.72 14.25 -6.91
C HIS A 35 -28.96 15.57 -7.65
N ASN A 36 -29.59 15.54 -8.82
CA ASN A 36 -29.89 16.70 -9.64
C ASN A 36 -31.40 16.97 -9.74
N PHE A 37 -32.19 16.49 -8.77
CA PHE A 37 -33.66 16.50 -8.85
C PHE A 37 -34.23 17.92 -8.99
N ASP A 38 -33.66 18.89 -8.25
CA ASP A 38 -34.07 20.29 -8.30
C ASP A 38 -33.88 20.92 -9.70
N GLN A 39 -32.90 20.42 -10.47
CA GLN A 39 -32.67 20.86 -11.85
C GLN A 39 -33.63 20.19 -12.84
N LEU A 40 -34.04 18.95 -12.54
CA LEU A 40 -34.94 18.16 -13.40
C LEU A 40 -36.40 18.54 -13.22
N VAL A 41 -36.84 18.87 -11.99
CA VAL A 41 -38.21 19.27 -11.67
C VAL A 41 -38.19 20.53 -10.79
N PRO A 42 -37.98 21.72 -11.39
CA PRO A 42 -37.87 22.97 -10.64
C PRO A 42 -39.14 23.27 -9.85
N GLY A 43 -38.99 23.61 -8.56
CA GLY A 43 -40.11 23.95 -7.68
C GLY A 43 -40.71 22.76 -6.93
N ASN A 44 -40.25 21.54 -7.18
CA ASN A 44 -40.61 20.35 -6.41
C ASN A 44 -39.40 19.90 -5.59
N CYS A 45 -39.54 19.86 -4.27
CA CYS A 45 -38.52 19.29 -3.40
C CYS A 45 -38.80 17.81 -3.18
N LEU A 46 -37.76 16.98 -3.23
CA LEU A 46 -37.87 15.63 -2.67
C LEU A 46 -38.14 15.76 -1.17
N VAL A 47 -39.13 15.02 -0.67
CA VAL A 47 -39.32 14.88 0.77
C VAL A 47 -38.12 14.09 1.28
N PRO A 48 -37.33 14.61 2.24
CA PRO A 48 -36.06 14.00 2.65
C PRO A 48 -36.19 12.55 3.10
N GLU A 49 -37.36 12.18 3.62
CA GLU A 49 -37.60 10.90 4.26
C GLU A 49 -39.00 10.40 3.89
N HIS A 50 -39.08 9.35 3.05
CA HIS A 50 -40.22 8.42 3.06
C HIS A 50 -40.09 7.45 4.26
N VAL A 51 -39.46 7.91 5.34
CA VAL A 51 -39.11 7.13 6.51
C VAL A 51 -40.13 7.47 7.58
N GLU A 52 -41.14 6.63 7.73
CA GLU A 52 -42.11 6.77 8.81
C GLU A 52 -41.54 6.15 10.08
N MET A 53 -41.51 6.92 11.17
CA MET A 53 -41.17 6.40 12.49
C MET A 53 -42.43 6.21 13.33
N ARG A 54 -42.73 4.96 13.67
CA ARG A 54 -43.85 4.57 14.54
C ARG A 54 -43.31 4.17 15.91
N LYS A 55 -43.86 4.77 16.96
CA LYS A 55 -43.56 4.36 18.34
C LYS A 55 -44.24 3.03 18.63
N LEU A 56 -43.50 2.08 19.19
CA LEU A 56 -44.05 0.83 19.70
C LEU A 56 -44.49 1.07 21.15
N LEU A 57 -45.80 1.05 21.37
CA LEU A 57 -46.40 1.31 22.69
C LEU A 57 -46.77 -0.02 23.36
N HIS A 58 -46.54 -0.11 24.67
CA HIS A 58 -46.93 -1.28 25.44
C HIS A 58 -48.46 -1.47 25.42
N PRO A 59 -49.00 -2.66 25.05
CA PRO A 59 -50.44 -2.87 24.84
C PRO A 59 -51.31 -2.51 26.05
N GLU A 60 -50.84 -2.85 27.25
CA GLU A 60 -51.56 -2.60 28.51
C GLU A 60 -51.18 -1.29 29.21
N LYS A 61 -50.08 -0.66 28.80
CA LYS A 61 -49.54 0.56 29.40
C LYS A 61 -49.28 1.55 28.27
N GLY A 62 -50.34 1.94 27.56
CA GLY A 62 -50.29 2.64 26.26
C GLY A 62 -49.47 3.93 26.18
N SER A 63 -48.97 4.45 27.31
CA SER A 63 -48.04 5.58 27.38
C SER A 63 -46.56 5.20 27.45
N LEU A 64 -46.21 3.91 27.60
CA LEU A 64 -44.83 3.43 27.70
C LEU A 64 -44.31 3.01 26.31
N GLU A 65 -43.38 3.81 25.78
CA GLU A 65 -42.65 3.53 24.54
C GLU A 65 -41.62 2.42 24.77
N GLN A 66 -41.74 1.30 24.04
CA GLN A 66 -40.83 0.14 24.12
C GLN A 66 -39.80 0.12 22.98
N GLY A 67 -39.86 1.11 22.08
CA GLY A 67 -38.98 1.21 20.94
C GLY A 67 -39.62 2.03 19.82
N ARG A 68 -38.91 2.14 18.71
CA ARG A 68 -39.38 2.82 17.49
C ARG A 68 -39.16 1.89 16.31
N LEU A 69 -40.15 1.84 15.44
CA LEU A 69 -40.06 1.16 14.16
C LEU A 69 -39.86 2.22 13.09
N MET A 70 -38.78 2.09 12.33
CA MET A 70 -38.44 2.97 11.23
C MET A 70 -38.73 2.20 9.93
N MET A 71 -39.63 2.70 9.10
CA MET A 71 -40.09 2.01 7.88
C MET A 71 -39.96 2.93 6.67
N TRP A 72 -39.58 2.35 5.53
CA TRP A 72 -39.67 3.02 4.24
C TRP A 72 -41.02 2.65 3.60
N VAL A 73 -41.83 3.66 3.24
CA VAL A 73 -43.18 3.43 2.70
C VAL A 73 -43.24 3.84 1.24
N ASP A 74 -43.44 2.86 0.37
CA ASP A 74 -43.77 3.07 -1.03
C ASP A 74 -45.29 3.10 -1.23
N MET A 75 -45.79 4.15 -1.88
CA MET A 75 -47.21 4.30 -2.22
C MET A 75 -47.44 3.98 -3.69
N PHE A 76 -48.31 3.01 -3.96
CA PHE A 76 -48.72 2.61 -5.31
C PHE A 76 -50.16 3.04 -5.59
N ASP A 77 -50.42 3.50 -6.82
CA ASP A 77 -51.77 3.79 -7.27
C ASP A 77 -52.59 2.49 -7.36
N LYS A 78 -53.81 2.50 -6.83
CA LYS A 78 -54.71 1.34 -6.86
C LYS A 78 -55.05 0.92 -8.29
N ASP A 79 -55.06 1.87 -9.23
CA ASP A 79 -55.48 1.65 -10.61
C ASP A 79 -54.36 1.02 -11.47
N LEU A 80 -53.10 1.00 -10.98
CA LEU A 80 -51.93 0.46 -11.70
C LEU A 80 -51.76 -1.06 -11.57
N GLY A 81 -52.64 -1.75 -10.85
CA GLY A 81 -52.61 -3.21 -10.70
C GLY A 81 -51.82 -3.68 -9.46
N LYS A 82 -51.30 -4.92 -9.51
CA LYS A 82 -50.58 -5.52 -8.38
C LYS A 82 -49.30 -4.70 -8.09
N PRO A 83 -49.04 -4.32 -6.82
CA PRO A 83 -47.75 -3.74 -6.44
C PRO A 83 -46.58 -4.62 -6.89
N PRO A 84 -45.41 -4.02 -7.17
CA PRO A 84 -44.21 -4.78 -7.49
C PRO A 84 -43.85 -5.75 -6.34
N GLU A 85 -43.10 -6.80 -6.67
CA GLU A 85 -42.59 -7.72 -5.66
C GLU A 85 -41.75 -6.96 -4.62
N PRO A 86 -41.82 -7.35 -3.32
CA PRO A 86 -41.06 -6.70 -2.28
C PRO A 86 -39.57 -6.64 -2.61
N VAL A 87 -38.96 -5.47 -2.38
CA VAL A 87 -37.52 -5.30 -2.54
C VAL A 87 -36.81 -6.12 -1.47
N ASP A 88 -35.88 -6.98 -1.90
CA ASP A 88 -35.02 -7.70 -0.95
C ASP A 88 -34.04 -6.73 -0.31
N ILE A 89 -34.30 -6.43 0.97
CA ILE A 89 -33.48 -5.56 1.82
C ILE A 89 -32.49 -6.34 2.68
N THR A 90 -32.35 -7.65 2.45
CA THR A 90 -31.38 -8.47 3.18
C THR A 90 -29.98 -7.85 3.04
N PRO A 91 -29.24 -7.65 4.15
CA PRO A 91 -27.88 -7.15 4.09
C PRO A 91 -27.06 -7.98 3.11
N ARG A 92 -26.51 -7.31 2.10
CA ARG A 92 -25.81 -8.00 1.02
C ARG A 92 -24.51 -8.58 1.57
N ALA A 93 -24.29 -9.87 1.33
CA ALA A 93 -23.09 -10.54 1.77
C ALA A 93 -21.85 -10.04 0.99
N PRO A 94 -20.71 -9.83 1.66
CA PRO A 94 -19.45 -9.54 0.99
C PRO A 94 -19.02 -10.67 0.06
N GLU A 95 -18.54 -10.32 -1.12
CA GLU A 95 -17.96 -11.28 -2.08
C GLU A 95 -16.47 -11.46 -1.78
N LYS A 96 -15.96 -12.69 -1.85
CA LYS A 96 -14.52 -12.96 -1.74
C LYS A 96 -13.80 -12.63 -3.04
N TRP A 97 -12.68 -11.94 -2.94
CA TRP A 97 -11.81 -11.55 -4.04
C TRP A 97 -10.33 -11.73 -3.63
N GLU A 98 -9.46 -11.91 -4.62
CA GLU A 98 -8.02 -11.93 -4.43
C GLU A 98 -7.37 -10.92 -5.39
N LEU A 99 -6.65 -9.95 -4.83
CA LEU A 99 -5.80 -9.04 -5.59
C LEU A 99 -4.38 -9.60 -5.60
N ARG A 100 -3.89 -9.92 -6.80
CA ARG A 100 -2.51 -10.31 -7.07
C ARG A 100 -1.79 -9.08 -7.64
N VAL A 101 -0.67 -8.71 -7.01
CA VAL A 101 0.12 -7.55 -7.42
C VAL A 101 1.53 -8.03 -7.72
N ILE A 102 2.00 -7.91 -8.95
CA ILE A 102 3.38 -8.21 -9.29
C ILE A 102 4.14 -6.90 -9.39
N ILE A 103 5.10 -6.68 -8.49
CA ILE A 103 6.06 -5.58 -8.58
C ILE A 103 7.16 -6.03 -9.54
N HIS A 104 7.18 -5.44 -10.73
CA HIS A 104 8.22 -5.74 -11.72
C HIS A 104 9.47 -4.94 -11.41
N ASN A 105 9.36 -3.63 -11.56
CA ASN A 105 10.50 -2.72 -11.53
C ASN A 105 10.18 -1.42 -10.78
N THR A 106 11.21 -0.67 -10.43
CA THR A 106 11.15 0.74 -10.05
C THR A 106 12.07 1.56 -10.95
N ALA A 107 11.76 2.84 -11.13
CA ALA A 107 12.57 3.78 -11.90
C ALA A 107 12.60 5.14 -11.22
N ASP A 108 13.64 5.93 -11.48
CA ASP A 108 13.83 7.29 -10.97
C ASP A 108 13.66 7.41 -9.44
N VAL A 109 14.03 6.36 -8.68
CA VAL A 109 14.00 6.39 -7.22
C VAL A 109 15.15 7.24 -6.70
N VAL A 110 14.87 8.11 -5.75
CA VAL A 110 15.88 9.03 -5.20
C VAL A 110 17.01 8.27 -4.50
N LEU A 111 18.25 8.66 -4.84
CA LEU A 111 19.48 8.10 -4.33
C LEU A 111 19.90 8.79 -3.04
N ASN A 112 19.91 8.08 -1.91
CA ASN A 112 20.15 8.67 -0.59
C ASN A 112 21.48 8.30 0.04
N ASP A 113 22.01 7.11 -0.25
CA ASP A 113 23.30 6.70 0.29
C ASP A 113 24.42 7.33 -0.50
N THR A 114 25.44 7.83 0.20
CA THR A 114 26.70 8.25 -0.40
C THR A 114 27.80 7.33 0.08
N SER A 115 28.41 6.60 -0.84
CA SER A 115 29.51 5.68 -0.51
C SER A 115 30.72 6.47 0.02
N LEU A 116 31.17 6.15 1.23
CA LEU A 116 32.30 6.83 1.90
C LEU A 116 33.62 6.78 1.12
N PHE A 117 33.78 5.79 0.23
CA PHE A 117 35.05 5.53 -0.46
C PHE A 117 35.05 5.96 -1.94
N SER A 118 33.89 5.93 -2.60
CA SER A 118 33.76 6.27 -4.03
C SER A 118 33.05 7.59 -4.28
N ASN A 119 32.42 8.18 -3.25
CA ASN A 119 31.53 9.34 -3.35
C ASN A 119 30.38 9.13 -4.36
N GLU A 120 30.12 7.87 -4.74
CA GLU A 120 29.01 7.45 -5.60
C GLU A 120 27.73 7.39 -4.77
N ARG A 121 26.62 7.92 -5.33
CA ARG A 121 25.31 7.83 -4.70
C ARG A 121 24.60 6.56 -5.10
N SER A 122 23.98 5.88 -4.15
CA SER A 122 23.18 4.68 -4.38
C SER A 122 21.98 4.61 -3.43
N SER A 123 21.07 3.67 -3.65
CA SER A 123 20.04 3.28 -2.68
C SER A 123 19.82 1.78 -2.69
N ASP A 124 19.45 1.21 -1.55
CA ASP A 124 19.08 -0.18 -1.36
C ASP A 124 17.55 -0.30 -1.37
N ILE A 125 16.98 -0.43 -2.57
CA ILE A 125 15.55 -0.19 -2.80
C ILE A 125 14.72 -1.44 -2.48
N TYR A 126 13.60 -1.26 -1.76
CA TYR A 126 12.53 -2.26 -1.70
C TYR A 126 11.13 -1.61 -1.75
N VAL A 127 10.13 -2.40 -2.12
CA VAL A 127 8.73 -1.95 -2.21
C VAL A 127 7.90 -2.65 -1.15
N ARG A 128 7.05 -1.88 -0.47
CA ARG A 128 6.08 -2.35 0.52
C ARG A 128 4.66 -2.13 0.00
N GLY A 129 3.78 -3.11 0.16
CA GLY A 129 2.40 -3.05 -0.30
C GLY A 129 1.42 -3.63 0.72
N TRP A 130 0.25 -2.99 0.85
CA TRP A 130 -0.84 -3.51 1.70
C TRP A 130 -2.21 -2.97 1.29
N MET A 131 -3.26 -3.63 1.79
CA MET A 131 -4.64 -3.14 1.77
C MET A 131 -5.15 -3.06 3.20
N LYS A 132 -5.95 -2.03 3.52
CA LYS A 132 -6.39 -1.80 4.90
C LYS A 132 -7.26 -2.95 5.40
N GLY A 133 -6.88 -3.58 6.51
CA GLY A 133 -7.66 -4.67 7.09
C GLY A 133 -7.59 -5.99 6.34
N VAL A 134 -6.66 -6.12 5.38
CA VAL A 134 -6.41 -7.34 4.63
C VAL A 134 -5.04 -7.89 5.03
N GLY A 135 -5.05 -9.06 5.67
CA GLY A 135 -3.86 -9.61 6.31
C GLY A 135 -3.49 -8.89 7.62
N PHE A 136 -2.59 -9.51 8.39
CA PHE A 136 -2.07 -8.91 9.63
C PHE A 136 -0.85 -8.01 9.37
N ASP A 137 -0.10 -8.30 8.30
CA ASP A 137 1.16 -7.61 7.98
C ASP A 137 1.15 -7.05 6.55
N ASP A 138 1.95 -6.01 6.35
CA ASP A 138 2.34 -5.56 5.02
C ASP A 138 3.21 -6.60 4.31
N GLN A 139 3.13 -6.62 2.98
CA GLN A 139 4.00 -7.45 2.16
C GLN A 139 5.14 -6.59 1.60
N LYS A 140 6.35 -7.14 1.58
CA LYS A 140 7.56 -6.46 1.09
C LYS A 140 8.23 -7.30 0.02
N THR A 141 8.87 -6.65 -0.94
CA THR A 141 9.78 -7.31 -1.87
C THR A 141 11.08 -7.69 -1.17
N ASP A 142 11.95 -8.43 -1.85
CA ASP A 142 13.36 -8.45 -1.49
C ASP A 142 14.03 -7.11 -1.81
N VAL A 143 15.24 -6.91 -1.29
CA VAL A 143 16.00 -5.66 -1.46
C VAL A 143 16.82 -5.72 -2.76
N HIS A 144 16.74 -4.67 -3.56
CA HIS A 144 17.67 -4.42 -4.66
C HIS A 144 18.83 -3.56 -4.15
N TYR A 145 19.95 -4.21 -3.88
CA TYR A 145 21.12 -3.54 -3.33
C TYR A 145 21.86 -2.69 -4.36
N ARG A 146 22.32 -1.52 -3.91
CA ARG A 146 23.21 -0.60 -4.62
C ARG A 146 22.70 -0.20 -6.00
N SER A 147 21.46 0.29 -6.05
CA SER A 147 20.94 0.93 -7.25
C SER A 147 21.67 2.25 -7.50
N LEU A 148 22.29 2.39 -8.67
CA LEU A 148 23.05 3.59 -9.07
C LEU A 148 22.23 4.57 -9.92
N SER A 149 21.19 4.04 -10.59
CA SER A 149 20.30 4.81 -11.47
C SER A 149 18.95 5.13 -10.83
N GLY A 150 18.66 4.58 -9.64
CA GLY A 150 17.33 4.60 -9.05
C GLY A 150 16.39 3.53 -9.63
N GLU A 151 16.94 2.60 -10.42
CA GLU A 151 16.23 1.44 -10.95
C GLU A 151 16.29 0.26 -9.96
N GLY A 152 15.19 -0.47 -9.83
CA GLY A 152 15.12 -1.67 -8.99
C GLY A 152 14.35 -2.75 -9.72
N ASN A 153 14.86 -3.98 -9.70
CA ASN A 153 14.26 -5.12 -10.40
C ASN A 153 13.87 -6.20 -9.40
N PHE A 154 12.59 -6.57 -9.35
CA PHE A 154 12.03 -7.43 -8.29
C PHE A 154 11.36 -8.69 -8.83
N ASN A 155 10.45 -8.56 -9.79
CA ASN A 155 9.54 -9.65 -10.23
C ASN A 155 8.95 -10.40 -9.02
N TRP A 156 8.25 -9.66 -8.16
CA TRP A 156 7.80 -10.15 -6.86
C TRP A 156 6.29 -10.02 -6.71
N ARG A 157 5.61 -11.11 -6.35
CA ARG A 157 4.15 -11.17 -6.21
C ARG A 157 3.68 -10.92 -4.77
N PHE A 158 2.80 -9.95 -4.58
CA PHE A 158 1.95 -9.82 -3.41
C PHE A 158 0.58 -10.45 -3.67
N ILE A 159 -0.01 -11.04 -2.63
CA ILE A 159 -1.32 -11.69 -2.69
C ILE A 159 -2.19 -11.17 -1.56
N PHE A 160 -3.30 -10.51 -1.88
CA PHE A 160 -4.23 -9.94 -0.92
C PHE A 160 -5.62 -10.56 -1.10
N PRO A 161 -6.00 -11.56 -0.30
CA PRO A 161 -7.37 -12.07 -0.26
C PRO A 161 -8.26 -11.15 0.61
N PHE A 162 -9.39 -10.68 0.09
CA PHE A 162 -10.27 -9.74 0.79
C PHE A 162 -11.75 -9.97 0.49
N GLU A 163 -12.61 -9.43 1.35
CA GLU A 163 -14.07 -9.42 1.18
C GLU A 163 -14.54 -8.04 0.73
N TYR A 164 -15.37 -7.98 -0.31
CA TYR A 164 -15.77 -6.75 -0.98
C TYR A 164 -17.28 -6.65 -1.16
N VAL A 165 -17.84 -5.50 -0.78
CA VAL A 165 -19.25 -5.15 -0.98
C VAL A 165 -19.35 -4.21 -2.17
N ARG A 166 -19.74 -4.77 -3.32
CA ARG A 166 -19.72 -4.08 -4.63
C ARG A 166 -20.55 -2.80 -4.68
N GLN A 167 -21.64 -2.74 -3.94
CA GLN A 167 -22.58 -1.62 -3.93
C GLN A 167 -22.07 -0.43 -3.12
N GLU A 168 -21.37 -0.70 -2.03
CA GLU A 168 -20.78 0.31 -1.15
C GLU A 168 -19.35 0.69 -1.55
N ASP A 169 -18.76 -0.03 -2.50
CA ASP A 169 -17.36 0.10 -2.91
C ASP A 169 -16.37 -0.01 -1.74
N SER A 170 -16.70 -0.91 -0.79
CA SER A 170 -15.99 -1.07 0.46
C SER A 170 -15.50 -2.50 0.65
N ILE A 171 -14.34 -2.63 1.29
CA ILE A 171 -13.88 -3.89 1.86
C ILE A 171 -14.38 -4.02 3.29
N VAL A 172 -14.70 -5.24 3.68
CA VAL A 172 -15.17 -5.58 5.03
C VAL A 172 -14.11 -6.43 5.70
N TYR A 173 -13.74 -6.08 6.91
CA TYR A 173 -12.82 -6.86 7.73
C TYR A 173 -13.18 -6.76 9.20
N ARG A 174 -12.80 -7.77 9.97
CA ARG A 174 -13.11 -7.87 11.40
C ARG A 174 -11.90 -7.48 12.22
N VAL A 175 -12.08 -6.54 13.13
CA VAL A 175 -11.05 -6.11 14.08
C VAL A 175 -11.46 -6.56 15.48
N LYS A 176 -10.50 -7.14 16.22
CA LYS A 176 -10.68 -7.48 17.63
C LYS A 176 -9.59 -6.78 18.43
N GLY A 177 -9.99 -5.87 19.31
CA GLY A 177 -9.07 -5.22 20.25
C GLY A 177 -8.58 -6.19 21.34
N PRO A 178 -7.53 -5.81 22.09
CA PRO A 178 -6.94 -6.67 23.13
C PRO A 178 -7.91 -7.07 24.26
N PHE A 179 -8.97 -6.29 24.47
CA PHE A 179 -9.96 -6.48 25.54
C PHE A 179 -11.38 -6.69 25.01
N ASP A 180 -11.57 -6.77 23.70
CA ASP A 180 -12.89 -6.93 23.11
C ASP A 180 -13.33 -8.39 23.20
N LEU A 181 -14.56 -8.62 23.66
CA LEU A 181 -15.14 -9.97 23.71
C LEU A 181 -15.41 -10.49 22.28
N GLU A 182 -15.95 -9.62 21.44
CA GLU A 182 -16.38 -9.88 20.06
C GLU A 182 -15.62 -8.99 19.06
N SER A 183 -15.44 -9.48 17.84
CA SER A 183 -14.83 -8.70 16.76
C SER A 183 -15.83 -7.73 16.16
N VAL A 184 -15.41 -6.49 15.94
CA VAL A 184 -16.20 -5.46 15.26
C VAL A 184 -15.93 -5.51 13.76
N GLU A 185 -17.00 -5.51 12.96
CA GLU A 185 -16.91 -5.38 11.50
C GLU A 185 -16.65 -3.92 11.12
N VAL A 186 -15.55 -3.70 10.41
CA VAL A 186 -15.13 -2.39 9.93
C VAL A 186 -15.18 -2.39 8.40
N LYS A 187 -15.73 -1.31 7.85
CA LYS A 187 -15.76 -1.04 6.42
C LYS A 187 -14.70 -0.02 6.06
N ALA A 188 -13.98 -0.25 4.98
CA ALA A 188 -13.00 0.69 4.45
C ALA A 188 -13.05 0.75 2.92
N PRO A 189 -12.51 1.81 2.29
CA PRO A 189 -12.35 1.85 0.84
C PRO A 189 -11.46 0.71 0.33
N CYS A 190 -11.77 0.18 -0.85
CA CYS A 190 -10.95 -0.82 -1.52
C CYS A 190 -9.72 -0.16 -2.17
N GLU A 191 -8.64 -0.03 -1.40
CA GLU A 191 -7.45 0.75 -1.76
C GLU A 191 -6.16 -0.05 -1.51
N LEU A 192 -5.32 -0.14 -2.54
CA LEU A 192 -3.95 -0.69 -2.47
C LEU A 192 -2.98 0.46 -2.17
N SER A 193 -2.25 0.35 -1.07
CA SER A 193 -1.14 1.25 -0.75
C SER A 193 0.17 0.62 -1.20
N LEU A 194 0.96 1.36 -1.97
CA LEU A 194 2.32 1.00 -2.36
C LEU A 194 3.29 2.06 -1.83
N GLN A 195 4.44 1.62 -1.35
CA GLN A 195 5.50 2.49 -0.86
C GLN A 195 6.87 1.99 -1.32
N VAL A 196 7.78 2.92 -1.58
CA VAL A 196 9.18 2.62 -1.82
C VAL A 196 10.03 3.13 -0.66
N TRP A 197 10.99 2.30 -0.28
CA TRP A 197 11.86 2.48 0.87
C TRP A 197 13.30 2.20 0.49
N ASP A 198 14.21 2.82 1.23
CA ASP A 198 15.64 2.59 1.19
C ASP A 198 16.04 1.81 2.45
N ALA A 199 16.59 0.61 2.26
CA ALA A 199 16.97 -0.29 3.35
C ALA A 199 18.33 0.12 3.92
N GLU A 200 18.38 0.46 5.20
CA GLU A 200 19.64 0.78 5.87
C GLU A 200 20.13 -0.41 6.70
N LEU A 201 21.43 -0.73 6.61
CA LEU A 201 22.02 -1.88 7.31
C LEU A 201 22.16 -1.66 8.83
N VAL A 202 22.24 -0.40 9.26
CA VAL A 202 22.57 -0.01 10.65
C VAL A 202 21.51 0.91 11.28
N LYS A 203 20.79 1.71 10.48
CA LYS A 203 19.73 2.59 10.98
C LYS A 203 18.35 2.08 10.55
N ASN A 204 17.32 2.86 10.84
CA ASN A 204 15.98 2.61 10.34
C ASN A 204 15.91 2.88 8.84
N ASP A 205 15.19 2.02 8.13
CA ASP A 205 14.88 2.22 6.72
C ASP A 205 14.25 3.59 6.46
N LYS A 206 14.66 4.23 5.36
CA LYS A 206 14.18 5.56 4.99
C LYS A 206 12.99 5.44 4.04
N PHE A 207 11.87 6.04 4.42
CA PHE A 207 10.71 6.19 3.55
C PHE A 207 11.02 7.18 2.42
N LEU A 208 10.69 6.82 1.18
CA LEU A 208 10.95 7.66 0.00
C LEU A 208 9.67 8.21 -0.60
N GLY A 209 8.65 7.36 -0.78
CA GLY A 209 7.42 7.78 -1.43
C GLY A 209 6.32 6.74 -1.36
N SER A 210 5.09 7.19 -1.60
CA SER A 210 3.90 6.35 -1.55
C SER A 210 2.90 6.69 -2.64
N ASN A 211 2.04 5.72 -2.96
CA ASN A 211 0.84 5.95 -3.76
C ASN A 211 -0.28 5.05 -3.26
N LYS A 212 -1.51 5.55 -3.31
CA LYS A 212 -2.74 4.88 -2.88
C LYS A 212 -3.66 4.72 -4.08
N LEU A 213 -3.84 3.48 -4.52
CA LEU A 213 -4.60 3.13 -5.71
C LEU A 213 -5.96 2.55 -5.29
N ARG A 214 -7.02 3.33 -5.47
CA ARG A 214 -8.41 2.84 -5.28
C ARG A 214 -8.81 1.94 -6.43
N LEU A 215 -9.07 0.66 -6.19
CA LEU A 215 -9.20 -0.35 -7.25
C LEU A 215 -10.34 -0.04 -8.24
N ARG A 216 -11.42 0.63 -7.81
CA ARG A 216 -12.52 1.01 -8.70
C ARG A 216 -12.22 2.26 -9.55
N ARG A 217 -11.37 3.16 -9.06
CA ARG A 217 -11.15 4.52 -9.61
C ARG A 217 -9.68 4.91 -9.50
N MET A 218 -8.81 4.05 -10.02
CA MET A 218 -7.36 4.27 -9.98
C MET A 218 -6.93 5.14 -11.17
N PRO A 219 -5.91 5.99 -11.01
CA PRO A 219 -5.36 6.73 -12.13
C PRO A 219 -4.83 5.76 -13.18
N ARG A 220 -5.05 6.10 -14.46
CA ARG A 220 -4.57 5.28 -15.57
C ARG A 220 -3.04 5.11 -15.47
N PRO A 221 -2.51 3.88 -15.56
CA PRO A 221 -1.07 3.68 -15.57
C PRO A 221 -0.44 4.31 -16.82
N ALA A 222 0.77 4.82 -16.63
CA ALA A 222 1.65 5.17 -17.73
C ALA A 222 2.25 3.91 -18.35
N LYS A 223 2.56 3.95 -19.65
CA LYS A 223 3.14 2.79 -20.36
C LYS A 223 4.64 2.67 -20.13
N THR A 224 5.30 3.79 -19.87
CA THR A 224 6.76 3.89 -19.72
C THR A 224 7.07 4.78 -18.51
N PRO A 225 8.26 4.66 -17.90
CA PRO A 225 8.62 5.49 -16.76
C PRO A 225 8.71 6.99 -17.14
N GLU A 226 9.07 7.34 -18.37
CA GLU A 226 9.17 8.74 -18.81
C GLU A 226 7.80 9.42 -18.91
N THR A 227 6.76 8.64 -19.24
CA THR A 227 5.37 9.13 -19.31
C THR A 227 4.66 9.05 -17.96
N CYS A 228 5.35 8.61 -16.91
CA CYS A 228 4.82 8.48 -15.56
C CYS A 228 5.15 9.71 -14.71
N GLY A 229 4.17 10.33 -14.06
CA GLY A 229 4.40 11.53 -13.26
C GLY A 229 3.16 12.08 -12.55
N LEU A 230 3.30 13.26 -11.92
CA LEU A 230 2.26 13.87 -11.07
C LEU A 230 0.92 14.07 -11.77
N HIS A 231 0.93 14.33 -13.08
CA HIS A 231 -0.29 14.49 -13.89
C HIS A 231 -1.27 13.30 -13.79
N GLN A 232 -0.79 12.11 -13.41
CA GLN A 232 -1.65 10.95 -13.17
C GLN A 232 -2.48 11.08 -11.88
N LEU A 233 -1.99 11.83 -10.89
CA LEU A 233 -2.64 12.02 -9.59
C LEU A 233 -3.63 13.20 -9.61
N ASP A 234 -3.69 13.96 -10.69
CA ASP A 234 -4.63 15.07 -10.86
C ASP A 234 -6.08 14.58 -10.86
N LYS A 235 -6.96 15.41 -10.31
CA LYS A 235 -8.40 15.10 -10.19
C LYS A 235 -9.09 14.92 -11.54
N GLU A 236 -8.57 15.55 -12.58
CA GLU A 236 -9.11 15.51 -13.95
C GLU A 236 -8.57 14.32 -14.77
N CYS A 237 -7.59 13.59 -14.23
CA CYS A 237 -6.98 12.48 -14.94
C CYS A 237 -7.98 11.34 -15.18
N GLN A 238 -7.86 10.68 -16.33
CA GLN A 238 -8.73 9.56 -16.67
C GLN A 238 -8.53 8.41 -15.67
N GLN A 239 -9.61 8.04 -14.99
CA GLN A 239 -9.63 6.92 -14.05
C GLN A 239 -10.00 5.62 -14.76
N VAL A 240 -9.45 4.51 -14.26
CA VAL A 240 -9.75 3.15 -14.70
C VAL A 240 -10.21 2.31 -13.52
N SER A 241 -11.01 1.29 -13.81
CA SER A 241 -11.54 0.36 -12.80
C SER A 241 -10.94 -1.02 -13.02
N LEU A 242 -10.23 -1.54 -12.01
CA LEU A 242 -9.69 -2.91 -12.02
C LEU A 242 -10.83 -3.96 -11.98
N PHE A 243 -12.01 -3.59 -11.47
CA PHE A 243 -13.18 -4.47 -11.52
C PHE A 243 -13.73 -4.65 -12.93
N ALA A 244 -13.56 -3.64 -13.79
CA ALA A 244 -13.93 -3.70 -15.22
C ALA A 244 -12.81 -4.31 -16.06
N ASN A 245 -11.56 -3.92 -15.79
CA ASN A 245 -10.37 -4.46 -16.45
C ASN A 245 -9.62 -5.36 -15.46
N LYS A 246 -9.90 -6.67 -15.49
CA LYS A 246 -9.40 -7.63 -14.49
C LYS A 246 -7.88 -7.67 -14.33
N THR A 247 -7.14 -7.29 -15.37
CA THR A 247 -5.68 -7.17 -15.34
C THR A 247 -5.27 -5.82 -15.89
N ILE A 248 -4.39 -5.12 -15.17
CA ILE A 248 -3.83 -3.83 -15.56
C ILE A 248 -2.34 -3.84 -15.22
N ARG A 249 -1.49 -3.49 -16.18
CA ARG A 249 -0.05 -3.30 -15.99
C ARG A 249 0.37 -1.90 -16.39
N GLY A 250 1.30 -1.32 -15.64
CA GLY A 250 2.07 -0.15 -16.05
C GLY A 250 2.66 0.60 -14.86
N TRP A 251 2.91 1.88 -15.06
CA TRP A 251 3.68 2.72 -14.14
C TRP A 251 2.80 3.68 -13.36
N TRP A 252 3.08 3.78 -12.06
CA TRP A 252 2.52 4.79 -11.17
C TRP A 252 3.61 5.56 -10.44
N PRO A 253 3.45 6.89 -10.27
CA PRO A 253 4.40 7.71 -9.52
C PRO A 253 4.23 7.43 -8.03
N LEU A 254 5.34 7.38 -7.29
CA LEU A 254 5.36 7.35 -5.84
C LEU A 254 5.78 8.73 -5.36
N VAL A 255 4.96 9.33 -4.50
CA VAL A 255 5.10 10.72 -4.09
C VAL A 255 5.28 10.87 -2.59
N ILE A 256 5.92 11.96 -2.22
CA ILE A 256 5.97 12.48 -0.84
C ILE A 256 5.41 13.90 -0.85
N MET A 257 4.86 14.33 0.28
CA MET A 257 4.56 15.75 0.48
C MET A 257 5.86 16.44 0.87
N ASP A 258 6.21 17.52 0.18
CA ASP A 258 7.24 18.43 0.63
C ASP A 258 6.64 19.37 1.68
N ASP A 259 7.13 19.31 2.92
CA ASP A 259 6.62 20.11 4.02
C ASP A 259 6.99 21.61 3.87
N GLU A 260 8.02 21.94 3.08
CA GLU A 260 8.44 23.34 2.88
C GLU A 260 7.60 24.04 1.82
N GLU A 261 7.32 23.36 0.70
CA GLU A 261 6.59 23.93 -0.44
C GLU A 261 5.09 23.56 -0.44
N GLU A 262 4.65 22.65 0.44
CA GLU A 262 3.29 22.05 0.48
C GLU A 262 2.87 21.40 -0.86
N GLU A 263 3.85 20.97 -1.66
CA GLU A 263 3.63 20.35 -2.96
C GLU A 263 3.99 18.86 -2.97
N LEU A 264 3.34 18.10 -3.86
CA LEU A 264 3.65 16.68 -4.06
C LEU A 264 4.86 16.54 -4.97
N VAL A 265 5.91 15.87 -4.48
CA VAL A 265 7.12 15.59 -5.24
C VAL A 265 7.22 14.10 -5.56
N VAL A 266 7.54 13.76 -6.81
CA VAL A 266 7.79 12.38 -7.23
C VAL A 266 9.16 11.94 -6.73
N GLN A 267 9.20 10.90 -5.91
CA GLN A 267 10.42 10.35 -5.30
C GLN A 267 10.80 8.97 -5.87
N GLY A 268 9.99 8.46 -6.79
CA GLY A 268 10.21 7.21 -7.49
C GLY A 268 9.00 6.83 -8.34
N LYS A 269 9.16 5.83 -9.18
CA LYS A 269 8.09 5.26 -10.00
C LYS A 269 8.11 3.75 -9.83
N VAL A 270 6.94 3.13 -9.81
CA VAL A 270 6.80 1.67 -9.69
C VAL A 270 6.05 1.11 -10.88
N GLU A 271 6.62 0.07 -11.49
CA GLU A 271 5.94 -0.77 -12.47
C GLU A 271 5.27 -1.92 -11.73
N ALA A 272 3.94 -1.97 -11.80
CA ALA A 272 3.17 -3.05 -11.21
C ALA A 272 2.18 -3.65 -12.21
N GLU A 273 1.94 -4.94 -12.07
CA GLU A 273 0.82 -5.63 -12.70
C GLU A 273 -0.19 -6.02 -11.63
N LEU A 274 -1.40 -5.48 -11.74
CA LEU A 274 -2.53 -5.74 -10.85
C LEU A 274 -3.48 -6.71 -11.55
N GLN A 275 -3.76 -7.84 -10.91
CA GLN A 275 -4.73 -8.82 -11.37
C GLN A 275 -5.76 -9.07 -10.26
N LEU A 276 -7.03 -8.89 -10.59
CA LEU A 276 -8.15 -9.08 -9.67
C LEU A 276 -8.94 -10.34 -10.03
N VAL A 277 -8.96 -11.30 -9.11
CA VAL A 277 -9.51 -12.63 -9.30
C VAL A 277 -10.66 -12.87 -8.32
N PRO A 278 -11.82 -13.40 -8.74
CA PRO A 278 -12.87 -13.85 -7.81
C PRO A 278 -12.34 -14.93 -6.86
N GLY A 279 -12.82 -14.96 -5.61
CA GLY A 279 -12.31 -15.89 -4.60
C GLY A 279 -12.43 -17.36 -4.98
N VAL A 280 -13.51 -17.74 -5.67
CA VAL A 280 -13.71 -19.11 -6.18
C VAL A 280 -12.61 -19.48 -7.18
N ASP A 281 -12.29 -18.57 -8.11
CA ASP A 281 -11.27 -18.80 -9.13
C ASP A 281 -9.87 -18.84 -8.49
N ALA A 282 -9.62 -18.00 -7.48
CA ALA A 282 -8.36 -17.98 -6.74
C ALA A 282 -8.10 -19.29 -5.97
N GLU A 283 -9.13 -19.91 -5.39
CA GLU A 283 -9.03 -21.22 -4.74
C GLU A 283 -8.74 -22.34 -5.74
N THR A 284 -9.28 -22.26 -6.96
CA THR A 284 -9.04 -23.27 -8.01
C THR A 284 -7.65 -23.17 -8.66
N ALA A 285 -7.10 -21.96 -8.74
CA ALA A 285 -5.80 -21.67 -9.34
C ALA A 285 -4.94 -20.86 -8.37
N PRO A 286 -4.39 -21.50 -7.32
CA PRO A 286 -3.58 -20.83 -6.31
C PRO A 286 -2.27 -20.33 -6.93
N VAL A 287 -1.72 -19.27 -6.34
CA VAL A 287 -0.42 -18.69 -6.70
C VAL A 287 0.45 -18.51 -5.46
N GLY A 288 1.76 -18.65 -5.61
CA GLY A 288 2.74 -18.47 -4.54
C GLY A 288 3.11 -17.00 -4.32
N LYS A 289 3.53 -16.67 -3.09
CA LYS A 289 4.02 -15.33 -2.73
C LYS A 289 5.41 -15.10 -3.28
N GLY A 290 5.73 -13.85 -3.59
CA GLY A 290 7.04 -13.47 -4.12
C GLY A 290 7.32 -14.16 -5.46
N ARG A 291 8.25 -15.12 -5.42
CA ARG A 291 8.66 -15.94 -6.59
C ARG A 291 8.45 -17.43 -6.33
N GLU A 292 7.70 -17.77 -5.30
CA GLU A 292 7.47 -19.15 -4.88
C GLU A 292 6.36 -19.81 -5.71
N ASP A 293 6.36 -21.14 -5.72
CA ASP A 293 5.26 -21.93 -6.25
C ASP A 293 4.00 -21.81 -5.38
N PRO A 294 2.80 -22.07 -5.92
CA PRO A 294 2.50 -22.41 -7.33
C PRO A 294 2.59 -21.22 -8.30
N ASP A 295 2.86 -21.48 -9.58
CA ASP A 295 3.06 -20.46 -10.63
C ASP A 295 4.20 -19.48 -10.28
N ALA A 296 5.39 -20.05 -10.03
CA ALA A 296 6.58 -19.30 -9.65
C ALA A 296 6.97 -18.24 -10.70
N LEU A 297 7.26 -17.02 -10.22
CA LEU A 297 7.75 -15.94 -11.06
C LEU A 297 9.24 -16.13 -11.40
N PRO A 298 9.68 -15.73 -12.61
CA PRO A 298 11.08 -15.78 -12.97
C PRO A 298 11.92 -14.82 -12.11
N ALA A 299 13.16 -15.20 -11.85
CA ALA A 299 14.10 -14.32 -11.15
C ALA A 299 14.28 -12.99 -11.90
N PRO A 300 14.44 -11.87 -11.19
CA PRO A 300 14.67 -10.56 -11.81
C PRO A 300 16.04 -10.52 -12.49
N ASN A 301 16.12 -9.79 -13.60
CA ASN A 301 17.40 -9.53 -14.27
C ASN A 301 18.14 -8.41 -13.51
N ARG A 302 19.05 -8.77 -12.60
CA ARG A 302 19.85 -7.81 -11.83
C ARG A 302 21.29 -7.83 -12.33
N PRO A 303 21.94 -6.66 -12.53
CA PRO A 303 23.39 -6.64 -12.74
C PRO A 303 24.08 -7.23 -11.51
N ASP A 304 25.19 -7.94 -11.70
CA ASP A 304 25.97 -8.59 -10.64
C ASP A 304 26.69 -7.57 -9.73
N SER A 305 25.95 -6.77 -8.97
CA SER A 305 26.48 -5.90 -7.91
C SER A 305 26.81 -6.66 -6.63
N SER A 306 26.34 -7.92 -6.52
CA SER A 306 26.47 -8.80 -5.36
C SER A 306 27.91 -9.18 -4.98
N PHE A 307 28.88 -9.06 -5.90
CA PHE A 307 30.27 -9.41 -5.63
C PHE A 307 31.11 -8.31 -4.94
N MET A 308 30.65 -7.06 -4.90
CA MET A 308 31.45 -5.96 -4.33
C MET A 308 31.21 -5.73 -2.84
N THR A 309 30.12 -6.24 -2.27
CA THR A 309 29.72 -5.97 -0.88
C THR A 309 30.50 -6.80 0.14
N PHE A 310 30.95 -8.01 -0.21
CA PHE A 310 31.73 -8.86 0.71
C PHE A 310 33.24 -8.58 0.68
N LEU A 311 33.79 -8.18 -0.48
CA LEU A 311 35.22 -7.97 -0.66
C LEU A 311 35.67 -6.50 -0.45
N GLY A 312 34.74 -5.55 -0.46
CA GLY A 312 34.99 -4.14 -0.12
C GLY A 312 35.62 -3.93 1.27
N PRO A 313 35.06 -4.50 2.35
CA PRO A 313 35.64 -4.39 3.70
C PRO A 313 36.93 -5.20 3.86
N LEU A 314 37.08 -6.34 3.17
CA LEU A 314 38.31 -7.15 3.26
C LEU A 314 39.51 -6.50 2.57
N ASN A 315 39.30 -5.81 1.45
CA ASN A 315 40.35 -5.07 0.75
C ASN A 315 40.80 -3.82 1.53
N THR A 316 39.87 -3.15 2.21
CA THR A 316 40.19 -2.02 3.11
C THR A 316 40.89 -2.51 4.39
N ILE A 317 40.45 -3.61 5.00
CA ILE A 317 41.15 -4.27 6.11
C ILE A 317 42.57 -4.70 5.69
N LYS A 318 42.76 -5.27 4.50
CA LYS A 318 44.09 -5.63 3.97
C LYS A 318 45.01 -4.40 3.84
N TYR A 319 44.47 -3.25 3.44
CA TYR A 319 45.24 -1.99 3.37
C TYR A 319 45.56 -1.42 4.76
N LEU A 320 44.59 -1.46 5.68
CA LEU A 320 44.74 -0.97 7.06
C LEU A 320 45.71 -1.84 7.88
N ILE A 321 45.64 -3.16 7.71
CA ILE A 321 46.58 -4.14 8.29
C ILE A 321 47.98 -3.95 7.69
N LYS A 322 48.11 -3.75 6.37
CA LYS A 322 49.43 -3.58 5.71
C LYS A 322 50.15 -2.28 6.10
N TYR A 323 49.42 -1.19 6.33
CA TYR A 323 50.04 0.13 6.60
C TYR A 323 49.98 0.54 8.08
N LYS A 324 48.85 0.47 8.78
CA LYS A 324 48.77 0.95 10.19
C LYS A 324 49.38 -0.04 11.19
N LEU A 325 49.16 -1.35 11.01
CA LEU A 325 49.73 -2.36 11.92
C LEU A 325 51.27 -2.46 11.76
N LYS A 326 51.79 -2.29 10.54
CA LYS A 326 53.24 -2.27 10.28
C LYS A 326 53.94 -1.18 11.10
N TRP A 327 53.40 0.03 11.14
CA TRP A 327 53.96 1.13 11.94
C TRP A 327 53.78 0.91 13.45
N LEU A 328 52.68 0.29 13.88
CA LEU A 328 52.48 -0.09 15.28
C LEU A 328 53.53 -1.12 15.74
N LEU A 329 53.77 -2.16 14.95
CA LEU A 329 54.76 -3.21 15.23
C LEU A 329 56.19 -2.66 15.25
N ILE A 330 56.54 -1.74 14.35
CA ILE A 330 57.84 -1.05 14.37
C ILE A 330 58.01 -0.23 15.65
N LYS A 331 56.98 0.53 16.08
CA LYS A 331 57.03 1.30 17.34
C LYS A 331 57.19 0.40 18.56
N LEU A 332 56.49 -0.74 18.61
CA LEU A 332 56.62 -1.73 19.69
C LEU A 332 58.02 -2.36 19.72
N LEU A 333 58.60 -2.67 18.55
CA LEU A 333 59.96 -3.21 18.46
C LEU A 333 61.01 -2.21 18.94
N ILE A 334 60.90 -0.95 18.56
CA ILE A 334 61.81 0.12 19.03
C ILE A 334 61.68 0.30 20.55
N ALA A 335 60.46 0.32 21.08
CA ALA A 335 60.22 0.41 22.52
C ALA A 335 60.84 -0.78 23.28
N PHE A 336 60.67 -2.00 22.75
CA PHE A 336 61.27 -3.20 23.32
C PHE A 336 62.80 -3.14 23.33
N LEU A 337 63.44 -2.71 22.23
CA LEU A 337 64.89 -2.54 22.15
C LEU A 337 65.41 -1.49 23.13
N LEU A 338 64.70 -0.38 23.31
CA LEU A 338 65.06 0.64 24.31
C LEU A 338 64.98 0.09 25.74
N ILE A 339 63.93 -0.66 26.07
CA ILE A 339 63.79 -1.32 27.38
C ILE A 339 64.94 -2.32 27.59
N LEU A 340 65.27 -3.11 26.57
CA LEU A 340 66.37 -4.06 26.62
C LEU A 340 67.71 -3.37 26.87
N ILE A 341 67.98 -2.24 26.20
CA ILE A 341 69.20 -1.44 26.42
C ILE A 341 69.26 -0.93 27.86
N VAL A 342 68.16 -0.39 28.40
CA VAL A 342 68.10 0.08 29.79
C VAL A 342 68.33 -1.08 30.76
N PHE A 343 67.70 -2.23 30.52
CA PHE A 343 67.89 -3.43 31.33
C PHE A 343 69.34 -3.91 31.31
N LEU A 344 69.95 -3.97 30.13
CA LEU A 344 71.36 -4.35 29.97
C LEU A 344 72.29 -3.34 30.67
N LEU A 345 72.04 -2.04 30.56
CA LEU A 345 72.82 -1.02 31.26
C LEU A 345 72.77 -1.19 32.79
N ILE A 346 71.61 -1.53 33.34
CA ILE A 346 71.47 -1.83 34.78
C ILE A 346 72.24 -3.11 35.14
N TYR A 347 72.10 -4.16 34.32
CA TYR A 347 72.75 -5.45 34.54
C TYR A 347 74.29 -5.40 34.42
N THR A 348 74.81 -4.65 33.44
CA THR A 348 76.26 -4.51 33.19
C THR A 348 76.94 -3.47 34.08
N SER A 349 76.17 -2.73 34.89
CA SER A 349 76.70 -1.71 35.81
C SER A 349 76.56 -2.09 37.30
N PRO A 350 76.97 -3.30 37.75
CA PRO A 350 76.84 -3.66 39.15
C PRO A 350 77.70 -2.78 40.07
N GLY A 351 78.78 -2.18 39.55
CA GLY A 351 79.70 -1.33 40.32
C GLY A 351 79.24 0.12 40.55
N TRP A 352 78.33 0.67 39.74
CA TRP A 352 77.87 2.06 39.88
C TRP A 352 76.69 2.19 40.84
N ILE A 353 75.79 1.20 40.82
CA ILE A 353 74.64 1.12 41.75
C ILE A 353 75.12 0.79 43.18
N THR A 354 76.10 -0.12 43.32
CA THR A 354 76.66 -0.46 44.64
C THR A 354 77.45 0.69 45.26
N LYS A 355 78.22 1.48 44.48
CA LYS A 355 78.93 2.66 44.97
C LYS A 355 78.01 3.79 45.46
N LYS A 356 76.80 3.92 44.90
CA LYS A 356 75.84 4.96 45.30
C LYS A 356 74.96 4.54 46.49
N ILE A 357 74.82 3.25 46.74
CA ILE A 357 74.08 2.69 47.89
C ILE A 357 74.97 2.59 49.14
N TRP A 358 76.29 2.38 48.99
CA TRP A 358 77.22 2.26 50.12
C TRP A 358 77.93 3.57 50.55
N ASN A 359 77.79 4.66 49.78
CA ASN A 359 78.30 6.00 50.14
C ASN A 359 77.16 7.03 50.29
N ALA A 360 75.96 6.60 50.72
CA ALA A 360 74.86 7.46 51.11
C ALA A 360 74.55 7.28 52.61
#